data_AF-A0A8K1MH52-F1
#
_entry.id   AF-A0A8K1MH52-F1
#
_cell.length_a   1.000
_cell.length_b   1.000
_cell.length_c   1.000
_cell.angle_alpha   90.00
_cell.angle_beta   90.00
_cell.angle_gamma   90.00
#
_symmetry.space_group_name_H-M   'P 1'
#
loop_
_entity.id
_entity.type
_entity.pdbx_description
1 polymer ?
#
loop_
_entity_poly.entity_id
_entity_poly.type
_entity_poly.pdbx_seq_one_letter_code
_entity_poly.pdbx_strand_id
1 'polypeptide(L)'
;DHLKASYIIPVFKLYSRNKITFYVNIFKKKIGHGSISFKQDKKVYILTFNSFSSIITISNIINGKMRGPKIHQFNKLINYINYKSNIQKIKTISPDISPLDSNPWLTGFIEADGSFQIRTTISSKYPQIAISFEITQSKITKYNYDTYYIILCI
;
A
#
# COMPACT_ATOMS: atom_id res chain seq x y z
N ASP A 1 -38.10 7.75 15.29
CA ASP A 1 -37.79 7.63 13.85
C ASP A 1 -36.33 7.91 13.54
N HIS A 2 -35.68 6.86 13.03
CA HIS A 2 -34.47 6.82 12.19
C HIS A 2 -33.18 7.50 12.66
N LEU A 3 -32.51 6.88 13.64
CA LEU A 3 -31.04 6.85 13.66
C LEU A 3 -30.56 6.15 12.38
N LYS A 4 -30.20 6.92 11.34
CA LYS A 4 -29.42 6.40 10.21
C LYS A 4 -28.12 5.83 10.78
N ALA A 5 -28.06 4.52 10.96
CA ALA A 5 -26.81 3.83 11.22
C ALA A 5 -25.85 4.21 10.10
N SER A 6 -24.85 5.03 10.41
CA SER A 6 -23.78 5.39 9.49
C SER A 6 -22.99 4.12 9.22
N TYR A 7 -23.33 3.40 8.16
CA TYR A 7 -22.61 2.20 7.74
C TYR A 7 -21.18 2.59 7.35
N ILE A 8 -20.21 2.25 8.19
CA ILE A 8 -18.79 2.34 7.85
C ILE A 8 -18.52 1.24 6.83
N ILE A 9 -18.21 1.62 5.58
CA ILE A 9 -17.77 0.67 4.55
C ILE A 9 -16.25 0.79 4.43
N PRO A 10 -15.48 -0.21 4.91
CA PRO A 10 -14.05 -0.22 4.63
C PRO A 10 -13.81 -0.34 3.14
N VAL A 11 -12.80 0.35 2.62
CA VAL A 11 -12.46 0.29 1.19
C VAL A 11 -10.96 0.22 1.02
N PHE A 12 -10.48 -0.76 0.27
CA PHE A 12 -9.12 -0.76 -0.26
C PHE A 12 -9.13 -0.15 -1.65
N LYS A 13 -8.26 0.84 -1.88
CA LYS A 13 -8.06 1.46 -3.19
C LYS A 13 -6.58 1.46 -3.57
N LEU A 14 -6.29 1.04 -4.79
CA LEU A 14 -4.99 1.23 -5.44
C LEU A 14 -5.17 2.20 -6.59
N TYR A 15 -4.37 3.26 -6.59
CA TYR A 15 -4.38 4.29 -7.63
C TYR A 15 -3.15 4.11 -8.52
N SER A 16 -3.36 4.07 -9.83
CA SER A 16 -2.32 3.76 -10.80
C SER A 16 -2.46 4.65 -12.04
N ARG A 17 -1.39 5.31 -12.48
CA ARG A 17 -1.43 6.18 -13.69
C ARG A 17 -1.44 5.35 -14.97
N ASN A 18 -1.98 5.94 -16.05
CA ASN A 18 -2.33 5.33 -17.35
C ASN A 18 -1.37 4.31 -17.99
N LYS A 19 -0.08 4.27 -17.65
CA LYS A 19 0.88 3.28 -18.19
C LYS A 19 0.98 1.98 -17.37
N ILE A 20 0.33 1.91 -16.20
CA ILE A 20 0.45 0.82 -15.21
C ILE A 20 -0.89 0.03 -15.12
N THR A 21 -1.70 0.03 -16.19
CA THR A 21 -2.98 -0.70 -16.28
C THR A 21 -2.78 -2.22 -16.17
N PHE A 22 -1.62 -2.73 -16.62
CA PHE A 22 -1.26 -4.14 -16.57
C PHE A 22 -1.25 -4.69 -15.13
N TYR A 23 -0.63 -3.97 -14.19
CA TYR A 23 -0.53 -4.40 -12.80
C TYR A 23 -1.89 -4.46 -12.11
N VAL A 24 -2.74 -3.46 -12.34
CA VAL A 24 -4.09 -3.42 -11.78
C VAL A 24 -4.91 -4.64 -12.24
N ASN A 25 -4.78 -5.04 -13.50
CA ASN A 25 -5.43 -6.24 -14.02
C ASN A 25 -4.84 -7.53 -13.41
N ILE A 26 -3.52 -7.61 -13.25
CA ILE A 26 -2.88 -8.76 -12.57
C ILE A 26 -3.35 -8.89 -11.13
N PHE A 27 -3.37 -7.78 -10.37
CA PHE A 27 -3.81 -7.79 -8.98
C PHE A 27 -5.27 -8.23 -8.86
N LYS A 28 -6.16 -7.69 -9.71
CA LYS A 28 -7.56 -8.11 -9.76
C LYS A 28 -7.67 -9.60 -10.06
N LYS A 29 -6.95 -10.11 -11.07
CA LYS A 29 -6.96 -11.52 -11.45
C LYS A 29 -6.44 -12.44 -10.35
N LYS A 30 -5.36 -12.06 -9.66
CA LYS A 30 -4.77 -12.84 -8.56
C LYS A 30 -5.66 -12.87 -7.31
N ILE A 31 -6.33 -11.77 -6.99
CA ILE A 31 -7.20 -11.67 -5.80
C ILE A 31 -8.59 -12.28 -6.07
N GLY A 32 -9.03 -12.31 -7.33
CA GLY A 32 -10.35 -12.84 -7.71
C GLY A 32 -11.53 -11.91 -7.36
N HIS A 33 -11.25 -10.72 -6.85
CA HIS A 33 -12.24 -9.71 -6.45
C HIS A 33 -11.86 -8.31 -6.95
N GLY A 34 -12.75 -7.35 -6.74
CA GLY A 34 -12.50 -5.91 -6.96
C GLY A 34 -13.01 -5.38 -8.30
N SER A 35 -13.25 -4.07 -8.34
CA SER A 35 -13.68 -3.35 -9.52
C SER A 35 -12.62 -2.33 -9.94
N ILE A 36 -12.46 -2.14 -11.25
CA ILE A 36 -11.53 -1.16 -11.82
C ILE A 36 -12.36 -0.04 -12.40
N SER A 37 -12.05 1.20 -12.01
CA SER A 37 -12.62 2.39 -12.63
C SER A 37 -11.50 3.30 -13.14
N PHE A 38 -11.79 4.07 -14.19
CA PHE A 38 -10.87 5.06 -14.75
C PHE A 38 -11.36 6.46 -14.44
N LYS A 39 -10.49 7.30 -13.86
CA LYS A 39 -10.77 8.72 -13.63
C LYS A 39 -10.08 9.56 -14.69
N GLN A 40 -10.86 10.07 -15.63
CA GLN A 40 -10.37 10.76 -16.82
C GLN A 40 -9.57 12.03 -16.48
N ASP A 41 -10.08 12.88 -15.58
CA ASP A 41 -9.41 14.14 -15.20
C ASP A 41 -7.98 13.93 -14.69
N LYS A 42 -7.76 12.83 -13.96
CA LYS A 42 -6.46 12.52 -13.36
C LYS A 42 -5.64 11.54 -14.18
N LYS A 43 -6.21 10.96 -15.24
CA LYS A 43 -5.62 9.86 -16.03
C LYS A 43 -5.13 8.71 -15.14
N VAL A 44 -5.97 8.30 -14.20
CA VAL A 44 -5.67 7.29 -13.17
C VAL A 44 -6.71 6.18 -13.17
N TYR A 45 -6.24 4.92 -13.16
CA TYR A 45 -7.02 3.74 -12.85
C TYR A 45 -7.08 3.52 -11.34
N ILE A 46 -8.25 3.11 -10.86
CA ILE A 46 -8.53 2.87 -9.45
C ILE A 46 -9.04 1.44 -9.32
N LEU A 47 -8.25 0.57 -8.71
CA LEU A 47 -8.72 -0.75 -8.27
C LEU A 47 -9.35 -0.60 -6.89
N THR A 48 -10.62 -0.96 -6.76
CA THR A 48 -11.41 -0.81 -5.54
C THR A 48 -11.91 -2.16 -5.05
N PHE A 49 -11.73 -2.42 -3.76
CA PHE A 49 -12.35 -3.55 -3.05
C PHE A 49 -13.22 -2.99 -1.94
N ASN A 50 -14.53 -3.23 -2.05
CA ASN A 50 -15.55 -2.70 -1.16
C ASN A 50 -16.53 -3.77 -0.64
N SER A 51 -16.49 -5.00 -1.16
CA SER A 51 -17.31 -6.08 -0.62
C SER A 51 -16.65 -6.66 0.63
N PHE A 52 -17.46 -6.99 1.64
CA PHE A 52 -16.95 -7.51 2.91
C PHE A 52 -16.09 -8.76 2.73
N SER A 53 -16.51 -9.69 1.86
CA SER A 53 -15.72 -10.88 1.49
C SER A 53 -14.36 -10.51 0.88
N SER A 54 -14.32 -9.57 -0.08
CA SER A 54 -13.05 -9.17 -0.71
C SER A 54 -12.08 -8.54 0.28
N ILE A 55 -12.62 -7.79 1.24
CA ILE A 55 -11.84 -7.12 2.29
C ILE A 55 -11.26 -8.15 3.25
N ILE A 56 -12.02 -9.17 3.65
CA ILE A 56 -11.51 -10.29 4.45
C ILE A 56 -10.40 -11.03 3.69
N THR A 57 -10.64 -11.39 2.43
CA THR A 57 -9.65 -12.09 1.58
C THR A 57 -8.33 -11.31 1.50
N ILE A 58 -8.40 -10.01 1.21
CA ILE A 58 -7.20 -9.16 1.13
C ILE A 58 -6.54 -9.04 2.49
N SER A 59 -7.32 -8.84 3.56
CA SER A 59 -6.79 -8.71 4.91
C SER A 59 -6.01 -9.95 5.29
N ASN A 60 -6.52 -11.15 5.02
CA ASN A 60 -5.80 -12.39 5.24
C ASN A 60 -4.52 -12.50 4.40
N ILE A 61 -4.51 -12.03 3.15
CA ILE A 61 -3.32 -12.08 2.29
C ILE A 61 -2.19 -11.16 2.78
N ILE A 62 -2.53 -9.95 3.24
CA ILE A 62 -1.54 -8.93 3.63
C ILE A 62 -1.18 -8.96 5.12
N ASN A 63 -1.97 -9.65 5.94
CA ASN A 63 -1.65 -9.83 7.35
C ASN A 63 -0.29 -10.54 7.47
N GLY A 64 0.62 -9.96 8.24
CA GLY A 64 1.98 -10.45 8.45
C GLY A 64 3.03 -9.83 7.53
N LYS A 65 2.64 -9.02 6.54
CA LYS A 65 3.53 -8.58 5.45
C LYS A 65 3.73 -7.06 5.39
N MET A 66 3.13 -6.30 6.29
CA MET A 66 3.23 -4.84 6.29
C MET A 66 4.36 -4.38 7.21
N ARG A 67 5.27 -3.55 6.69
CA ARG A 67 6.40 -2.99 7.45
C ARG A 67 6.24 -1.52 7.84
N GLY A 68 5.28 -0.82 7.22
CA GLY A 68 5.09 0.63 7.39
C GLY A 68 3.95 1.05 8.36
N PRO A 69 3.82 2.37 8.65
CA PRO A 69 2.83 2.92 9.62
C PRO A 69 1.38 2.62 9.32
N LYS A 70 1.13 2.24 8.07
CA LYS A 70 -0.18 1.84 7.59
C LYS A 70 -0.71 0.60 8.32
N ILE A 71 0.15 -0.17 9.00
CA ILE A 71 -0.27 -1.29 9.87
C ILE A 71 -1.23 -0.84 10.97
N HIS A 72 -1.08 0.36 11.54
CA HIS A 72 -2.00 0.83 12.59
C HIS A 72 -3.42 1.04 12.07
N GLN A 73 -3.56 1.55 10.84
CA GLN A 73 -4.85 1.66 10.16
C GLN A 73 -5.39 0.28 9.76
N PHE A 74 -4.51 -0.63 9.36
CA PHE A 74 -4.87 -2.00 9.05
C PHE A 74 -5.39 -2.75 10.29
N ASN A 75 -4.74 -2.60 11.45
CA ASN A 75 -5.20 -3.19 12.71
C ASN A 75 -6.58 -2.63 13.14
N LYS A 76 -6.86 -1.33 12.88
CA LYS A 76 -8.21 -0.78 13.08
C LYS A 76 -9.24 -1.44 12.17
N LEU A 77 -8.88 -1.70 10.92
CA LEU A 77 -9.73 -2.44 9.98
C LEU A 77 -9.97 -3.88 10.46
N ILE A 78 -8.92 -4.58 10.91
CA ILE A 78 -9.04 -5.94 11.46
C ILE A 78 -10.01 -5.97 12.65
N ASN A 79 -9.86 -5.03 13.59
CA ASN A 79 -10.79 -4.91 14.72
C ASN A 79 -12.23 -4.70 14.26
N TYR A 80 -12.45 -3.87 13.24
CA TYR A 80 -13.77 -3.68 12.64
C TYR A 80 -14.32 -4.97 12.02
N ILE A 81 -13.51 -5.71 11.24
CA ILE A 81 -13.90 -6.99 10.63
C ILE A 81 -14.29 -8.00 11.73
N ASN A 82 -13.49 -8.12 12.79
CA ASN A 82 -13.73 -9.03 13.90
C ASN A 82 -14.98 -8.66 14.70
N TYR A 83 -15.27 -7.36 14.85
CA TYR A 83 -16.51 -6.90 15.48
C TYR A 83 -17.74 -7.23 14.63
N LYS A 84 -17.63 -7.09 13.31
CA LYS A 84 -18.74 -7.28 12.36
C LYS A 84 -18.98 -8.75 12.00
N SER A 85 -17.98 -9.62 12.15
CA SER A 85 -18.05 -11.04 11.81
C SER A 85 -17.88 -11.92 13.05
N ASN A 86 -18.90 -12.72 13.37
CA ASN A 86 -18.81 -13.71 14.46
C ASN A 86 -17.99 -14.96 14.08
N ILE A 87 -17.41 -15.01 12.88
CA ILE A 87 -16.95 -16.26 12.24
C ILE A 87 -15.41 -16.37 12.24
N GLN A 88 -14.68 -15.27 12.09
CA GLN A 88 -13.21 -15.29 12.00
C GLN A 88 -12.59 -14.14 12.78
N LYS A 89 -11.73 -14.47 13.75
CA LYS A 89 -10.92 -13.49 14.48
C LYS A 89 -9.55 -13.40 13.84
N ILE A 90 -9.36 -12.46 12.92
CA ILE A 90 -8.04 -12.15 12.37
C ILE A 90 -7.23 -11.49 13.48
N LYS A 91 -6.03 -12.01 13.78
CA LYS A 91 -5.15 -11.44 14.79
C LYS A 91 -4.53 -10.13 14.29
N THR A 92 -4.58 -9.08 15.10
CA THR A 92 -3.81 -7.85 14.88
C THR A 92 -2.33 -8.13 15.17
N ILE A 93 -1.45 -7.49 14.39
CA ILE A 93 -0.02 -7.78 14.46
C ILE A 93 0.81 -6.49 14.47
N SER A 94 2.05 -6.65 14.92
CA SER A 94 3.10 -5.65 14.77
C SER A 94 3.62 -5.59 13.32
N PRO A 95 4.31 -4.51 12.92
CA PRO A 95 5.01 -4.48 11.64
C PRO A 95 5.96 -5.68 11.47
N ASP A 96 6.10 -6.16 10.23
CA ASP A 96 7.13 -7.13 9.88
C ASP A 96 8.51 -6.47 9.93
N ILE A 97 9.41 -7.05 10.72
CA ILE A 97 10.79 -6.59 10.98
C ILE A 97 11.84 -7.59 10.47
N SER A 98 11.43 -8.57 9.65
CA SER A 98 12.39 -9.50 9.05
C SER A 98 13.39 -8.74 8.15
N PRO A 99 14.60 -9.30 7.92
CA PRO A 99 15.59 -8.68 7.03
C PRO A 99 15.00 -8.31 5.66
N LEU A 100 15.49 -7.24 5.02
CA LEU A 100 14.94 -6.78 3.72
C LEU A 100 15.15 -7.76 2.57
N ASP A 101 16.16 -8.61 2.64
CA ASP A 101 16.49 -9.65 1.66
C ASP A 101 15.70 -10.95 1.89
N SER A 102 15.02 -11.09 3.04
CA SER A 102 14.29 -12.31 3.38
C SER A 102 13.00 -12.52 2.57
N ASN A 103 12.45 -11.47 1.96
CA ASN A 103 11.19 -11.54 1.25
C ASN A 103 11.06 -10.43 0.17
N PRO A 104 10.10 -10.54 -0.78
CA PRO A 104 10.00 -9.61 -1.92
C PRO A 104 9.37 -8.25 -1.58
N TRP A 105 9.23 -7.90 -0.29
CA TRP A 105 8.60 -6.65 0.13
C TRP A 105 9.34 -5.43 -0.41
N LEU A 106 10.69 -5.42 -0.34
CA LEU A 106 11.49 -4.30 -0.80
C LEU A 106 11.28 -4.05 -2.29
N THR A 107 11.27 -5.09 -3.13
CA THR A 107 11.03 -4.96 -4.57
C THR A 107 9.69 -4.31 -4.87
N GLY A 108 8.62 -4.76 -4.20
CA GLY A 108 7.29 -4.15 -4.37
C GLY A 108 7.21 -2.70 -3.85
N PHE A 109 8.00 -2.38 -2.81
CA PHE A 109 8.09 -1.02 -2.27
C PHE A 109 8.84 -0.09 -3.22
N ILE A 110 9.95 -0.54 -3.81
CA ILE A 110 10.72 0.19 -4.84
C ILE A 110 9.86 0.44 -6.08
N GLU A 111 9.05 -0.53 -6.49
CA GLU A 111 8.17 -0.37 -7.65
C GLU A 111 7.05 0.67 -7.41
N ALA A 112 6.67 0.90 -6.15
CA ALA A 112 5.66 1.88 -5.77
C ALA A 112 6.24 3.29 -5.54
N ASP A 113 7.32 3.39 -4.76
CA ASP A 113 7.85 4.67 -4.24
C ASP A 113 9.31 4.95 -4.65
N GLY A 114 9.96 4.05 -5.40
CA GLY A 114 11.34 4.19 -5.86
C GLY A 114 11.50 5.06 -7.11
N SER A 115 12.65 5.71 -7.22
CA SER A 115 13.03 6.57 -8.34
C SER A 115 14.46 6.27 -8.78
N PHE A 116 14.63 5.85 -10.03
CA PHE A 116 15.93 5.69 -10.68
C PHE A 116 16.17 6.87 -11.61
N GLN A 117 17.27 7.58 -11.38
CA GLN A 117 17.60 8.83 -12.08
C GLN A 117 19.01 8.75 -12.63
N ILE A 118 19.20 9.27 -13.84
CA ILE A 118 20.53 9.56 -14.40
C ILE A 118 20.73 11.06 -14.30
N ARG A 119 21.73 11.48 -13.54
CA ARG A 119 22.08 12.89 -13.33
C ARG A 119 23.29 13.21 -14.20
N THR A 120 23.11 14.12 -15.14
CA THR A 120 24.19 14.60 -16.02
C THR A 120 24.50 16.05 -15.70
N THR A 121 25.74 16.33 -15.31
CA THR A 121 26.25 17.69 -15.12
C THR A 121 27.19 17.99 -16.27
N ILE A 122 26.72 18.74 -17.27
CA ILE A 122 27.46 19.00 -18.51
C ILE A 122 28.19 20.36 -18.47
N SER A 123 27.67 21.30 -17.68
CA SER A 123 28.17 22.69 -17.59
C SER A 123 29.31 22.90 -16.57
N SER A 124 29.77 21.84 -15.89
CA SER A 124 30.87 21.92 -14.92
C SER A 124 32.24 21.82 -15.60
N LYS A 125 33.29 22.34 -14.94
CA LYS A 125 34.70 22.17 -15.36
C LYS A 125 35.06 20.71 -15.65
N TYR A 126 34.43 19.79 -14.92
CA TYR A 126 34.49 18.35 -15.16
C TYR A 126 33.07 17.83 -15.37
N PRO A 127 32.66 17.52 -16.60
CA PRO A 127 31.37 16.90 -16.86
C PRO A 127 31.23 15.58 -16.10
N GLN A 128 30.07 15.33 -15.52
CA GLN A 128 29.80 14.14 -14.71
C GLN A 128 28.50 13.47 -15.12
N ILE A 129 28.52 12.14 -15.16
CA ILE A 129 27.32 11.31 -15.26
C ILE A 129 27.26 10.48 -13.99
N ALA A 130 26.13 10.52 -13.31
CA ALA A 130 25.88 9.77 -12.09
C ALA A 130 24.53 9.05 -12.18
N ILE A 131 24.44 7.90 -11.53
CA ILE A 131 23.19 7.16 -11.35
C ILE A 131 22.77 7.36 -9.90
N SER A 132 21.50 7.69 -9.69
CA SER A 132 20.93 7.96 -8.39
C SER A 132 19.67 7.12 -8.21
N PHE A 133 19.58 6.46 -7.06
CA PHE A 133 18.41 5.74 -6.62
C PHE A 133 17.86 6.42 -5.37
N GLU A 134 16.58 6.76 -5.39
CA GLU A 134 15.91 7.49 -4.31
C GLU A 134 14.60 6.80 -3.92
N ILE A 135 14.37 6.65 -2.61
CA ILE A 135 13.08 6.28 -2.03
C ILE A 135 12.70 7.40 -1.07
N THR A 136 11.48 7.91 -1.17
CA THR A 136 11.01 9.01 -0.32
C THR A 136 9.83 8.57 0.53
N GLN A 137 9.85 8.92 1.82
CA GLN A 137 8.74 8.68 2.74
C GLN A 137 8.63 9.81 3.76
N SER A 138 7.41 10.07 4.22
CA SER A 138 7.17 11.01 5.33
C SER A 138 7.77 10.48 6.64
N LYS A 139 8.52 11.32 7.36
CA LYS A 139 9.08 10.98 8.68
C LYS A 139 7.98 10.67 9.69
N ILE A 140 6.95 11.53 9.73
CA ILE A 140 5.79 11.40 10.60
C ILE A 140 4.56 11.37 9.70
N THR A 141 3.72 10.37 9.90
CA THR A 141 2.45 10.26 9.17
C THR A 141 1.41 11.24 9.71
N LYS A 142 0.35 11.47 8.93
CA LYS A 142 -0.82 12.28 9.37
C LYS A 142 -1.52 11.79 10.65
N TYR A 143 -1.19 10.59 11.12
CA TYR A 143 -1.71 10.01 12.37
C TYR A 143 -0.68 10.02 13.50
N ASN A 144 0.39 10.81 13.35
CA ASN A 144 1.47 10.96 14.33
C ASN A 144 2.26 9.67 14.62
N TYR A 145 2.28 8.73 13.67
CA TYR A 145 3.19 7.58 13.72
C TYR A 145 4.49 7.93 13.02
N ASP A 146 5.62 7.64 13.68
CA ASP A 146 6.94 7.66 13.07
C ASP A 146 7.03 6.57 11.98
N THR A 147 7.88 6.79 10.99
CA THR A 147 8.17 5.81 9.93
C THR A 147 9.54 5.15 10.12
N TYR A 148 10.29 5.52 11.16
CA TYR A 148 11.64 5.05 11.44
C TYR A 148 11.78 3.52 11.53
N TYR A 149 10.76 2.77 11.94
CA TYR A 149 10.85 1.30 11.98
C TYR A 149 10.93 0.64 10.60
N ILE A 150 10.64 1.35 9.50
CA ILE A 150 10.98 0.83 8.16
C ILE A 150 12.51 0.70 8.03
N ILE A 151 13.25 1.64 8.62
CA ILE A 151 14.73 1.66 8.60
C ILE A 151 15.29 0.53 9.47
N LEU A 152 14.59 0.10 10.52
CA LEU A 152 15.03 -1.04 11.36
C LEU A 152 15.11 -2.38 10.59
N CYS A 153 14.54 -2.44 9.39
CA CYS A 153 14.64 -3.62 8.51
C CYS A 153 15.87 -3.61 7.60
N ILE A 154 16.51 -2.43 7.43
CA ILE A 154 17.75 -2.22 6.66
C ILE A 154 18.93 -2.66 7.52
#